data_AF-A0ABD0RGB3-F1
#
_entry.id   AF-A0ABD0RGB3-F1
#
_cell.length_a   1.000
_cell.length_b   1.000
_cell.length_c   1.000
_cell.angle_alpha   90.00
_cell.angle_beta   90.00
_cell.angle_gamma   90.00
#
_symmetry.space_group_name_H-M   'P 1'
#
loop_
_entity.id
_entity.type
_entity.pdbx_description
1 polymer ?
#
loop_
_entity_poly.entity_id
_entity_poly.type
_entity_poly.pdbx_seq_one_letter_code
_entity_poly.pdbx_strand_id
1 'polypeptide(L)' 'SIFAMSQCTSDSDGFLTIGCLARGFSPADSLTFKWKNHANKDLSDFVQYPAFGRDGDYTKISHMR' A
#
# COMPACT_ATOMS: atom_id res chain seq x y z
N SER A 1 -6.11 -6.26 1.04
CA SER A 1 -5.83 -6.69 2.42
C SER A 1 -4.91 -5.71 3.11
N ILE A 2 -5.10 -5.49 4.42
CA ILE A 2 -4.24 -4.64 5.26
C ILE A 2 -3.30 -5.56 6.08
N PHE A 3 -2.04 -5.17 6.25
CA PHE A 3 -1.03 -5.95 6.95
C PHE A 3 0.02 -5.06 7.63
N ALA A 4 0.62 -5.52 8.72
CA ALA A 4 1.77 -4.85 9.32
C ALA A 4 3.04 -5.14 8.51
N MET A 5 3.94 -4.15 8.42
CA MET A 5 5.20 -4.25 7.70
C MET A 5 6.33 -3.71 8.56
N SER A 6 7.47 -4.38 8.53
CA SER A 6 8.73 -3.82 9.01
C SER A 6 9.41 -3.05 7.88
N GLN A 7 9.99 -1.90 8.18
CA GLN A 7 10.86 -1.23 7.22
C GLN A 7 12.21 -1.95 7.19
N CYS A 8 12.81 -2.06 6.00
CA CYS A 8 14.14 -2.67 5.84
C CYS A 8 15.28 -1.68 6.13
N THR A 9 14.99 -0.51 6.69
CA THR A 9 15.96 0.54 6.99
C THR A 9 16.41 0.44 8.45
N SER A 10 17.70 0.73 8.67
CA SER A 10 18.33 0.72 10.00
C SER A 10 17.80 1.80 10.95
N ASP A 11 17.11 2.81 10.42
CA ASP A 11 16.49 3.92 11.19
C ASP A 11 15.06 3.61 11.66
N SER A 12 14.55 2.39 11.42
CA SER A 12 13.28 2.00 12.02
C SER A 12 13.52 1.73 13.51
N ASP A 13 13.12 2.66 14.36
CA ASP A 13 13.10 2.57 15.85
C ASP A 13 12.17 1.44 16.38
N GLY A 14 12.06 0.32 15.65
CA GLY A 14 11.15 -0.78 15.95
C GLY A 14 9.69 -0.49 15.55
N PHE A 15 9.42 0.61 14.86
CA PHE A 15 8.06 0.95 14.44
C PHE A 15 7.61 0.08 13.24
N LEU A 16 6.51 -0.64 13.44
CA LEU A 16 5.77 -1.29 12.35
C LEU A 16 4.94 -0.26 11.61
N THR A 17 4.97 -0.29 10.28
CA THR A 17 4.04 0.48 9.44
C THR A 17 2.90 -0.39 8.93
N ILE A 18 1.83 0.24 8.45
CA ILE A 18 0.65 -0.42 7.88
C ILE A 18 0.73 -0.38 6.35
N GLY A 19 0.67 -1.56 5.74
CA GLY A 19 0.59 -1.75 4.30
C GLY A 19 -0.81 -2.17 3.83
N CYS A 20 -1.14 -1.84 2.59
CA CYS A 20 -2.32 -2.30 1.88
C CYS A 20 -1.90 -2.94 0.56
N LEU A 21 -2.46 -4.11 0.26
CA LEU A 21 -2.14 -4.93 -0.90
C LEU A 21 -3.42 -5.30 -1.64
N ALA A 22 -3.42 -5.06 -2.95
CA ALA A 22 -4.44 -5.48 -3.89
C ALA A 22 -3.83 -6.42 -4.94
N ARG A 23 -4.55 -7.48 -5.31
CA ARG A 23 -4.11 -8.52 -6.27
C ARG A 23 -5.28 -8.92 -7.18
N GLY A 24 -4.98 -9.50 -8.33
CA GLY A 24 -5.98 -10.07 -9.23
C GLY A 24 -6.81 -9.02 -9.98
N PHE A 25 -6.22 -7.87 -10.28
CA PHE A 25 -6.89 -6.80 -11.02
C PHE A 25 -6.24 -6.59 -12.39
N SER A 26 -6.98 -5.99 -13.31
CA SER A 26 -6.52 -5.51 -14.62
C SER A 26 -7.47 -4.41 -15.10
N PRO A 27 -6.98 -3.38 -15.82
CA PRO A 27 -5.58 -3.11 -16.20
C PRO A 27 -4.70 -2.62 -15.06
N ALA A 28 -3.39 -2.52 -15.28
CA ALA A 28 -2.39 -2.18 -14.26
C ALA A 28 -2.63 -0.83 -13.55
N ASP A 29 -3.29 0.11 -14.23
CA ASP A 29 -3.61 1.47 -13.80
C ASP A 29 -5.05 1.63 -13.25
N SER A 30 -5.84 0.56 -13.23
CA SER A 30 -7.26 0.59 -12.81
C SER A 30 -7.50 0.88 -11.32
N LEU A 31 -6.46 0.80 -10.48
CA LEU A 31 -6.57 0.95 -9.04
C LEU A 31 -5.71 2.08 -8.47
N THR A 32 -6.31 2.84 -7.56
CA THR A 32 -5.64 3.86 -6.74
C THR A 32 -5.97 3.63 -5.28
N PHE A 33 -4.96 3.66 -4.41
CA PHE A 33 -5.16 3.56 -2.96
C PHE A 33 -5.60 4.89 -2.37
N LYS A 34 -6.49 4.81 -1.38
CA LYS A 34 -6.88 5.92 -0.51
C LYS A 34 -6.76 5.44 0.93
N TRP A 35 -6.14 6.25 1.77
CA TRP A 35 -6.00 5.98 3.19
C TRP A 35 -6.90 6.93 3.98
N LYS A 36 -7.60 6.39 4.97
CA LYS A 36 -8.44 7.16 5.89
C LYS A 36 -8.14 6.75 7.31
N ASN A 37 -8.19 7.71 8.24
CA ASN A 37 -8.14 7.41 9.66
C ASN A 37 -9.53 6.97 10.19
N HIS A 38 -9.60 6.63 11.47
CA HIS A 38 -10.85 6.22 12.14
C HIS A 38 -11.95 7.31 12.12
N ALA A 39 -11.58 8.59 11.94
CA ALA A 39 -12.53 9.69 11.79
C ALA A 39 -12.93 9.95 10.32
N ASN A 40 -12.65 9.01 9.40
CA ASN A 40 -12.87 9.12 7.96
C ASN A 40 -12.13 10.28 7.28
N LYS A 41 -11.11 10.87 7.93
CA LYS A 41 -10.28 11.90 7.33
C LYS A 41 -9.27 11.26 6.39
N ASP A 42 -9.16 11.80 5.18
CA ASP A 42 -8.17 11.37 4.20
C ASP A 42 -6.74 11.62 4.72
N LEU A 43 -5.89 10.63 4.53
CA LEU A 43 -4.46 10.66 4.83
C LEU A 43 -3.69 10.79 3.52
N SER A 44 -2.77 11.75 3.45
CA SER A 44 -1.95 12.00 2.27
C SER A 44 -0.52 11.49 2.40
N ASP A 45 -0.07 11.17 3.60
CA ASP A 45 1.30 10.73 3.86
C ASP A 45 1.43 9.21 3.70
N PHE A 46 1.43 8.77 2.45
CA PHE A 46 1.59 7.38 2.08
C PHE A 46 2.37 7.23 0.79
N VAL A 47 3.02 6.08 0.63
CA VAL A 47 3.72 5.70 -0.60
C VAL A 47 2.84 4.72 -1.37
N GLN A 48 2.77 4.89 -2.69
CA GLN A 48 2.12 3.93 -3.59
C GLN A 48 3.13 3.46 -4.63
N TYR A 49 3.29 2.14 -4.75
CA TYR A 49 4.16 1.55 -5.76
C TYR A 49 3.41 1.30 -7.08
N PRO A 50 4.12 1.27 -8.21
CA PRO A 50 3.56 0.79 -9.46
C PRO A 50 2.97 -0.61 -9.33
N ALA A 51 1.96 -0.92 -10.14
CA ALA A 51 1.47 -2.28 -10.24
C ALA A 51 2.53 -3.18 -10.91
N PHE A 52 2.61 -4.43 -10.47
CA PHE A 52 3.51 -5.44 -11.01
C PHE A 52 2.77 -6.77 -11.17
N GLY A 53 3.22 -7.62 -12.07
CA GLY A 53 2.56 -8.87 -12.41
C GLY A 53 2.32 -8.99 -13.91
N ARG A 54 1.40 -9.87 -14.27
CA ARG A 54 1.03 -10.16 -15.66
C ARG A 54 -0.39 -9.65 -15.93
N ASP A 55 -0.73 -9.55 -17.21
CA ASP A 55 -2.07 -9.15 -17.61
C ASP A 55 -3.15 -10.08 -17.02
N GLY A 56 -4.23 -9.48 -16.53
CA GLY A 56 -5.29 -10.17 -15.78
C GLY A 56 -4.98 -10.50 -14.32
N ASP A 57 -3.76 -10.26 -13.83
CA ASP A 57 -3.32 -10.68 -12.48
C ASP A 57 -2.27 -9.72 -11.90
N TYR A 58 -2.56 -8.41 -11.95
CA TYR A 58 -1.68 -7.40 -11.37
C TYR A 58 -1.79 -7.37 -9.84
N THR A 59 -0.69 -6.97 -9.21
CA THR A 59 -0.54 -6.70 -7.78
C THR A 59 -0.10 -5.26 -7.59
N LYS A 60 -0.64 -4.57 -6.58
CA LYS A 60 -0.22 -3.23 -6.19
C LYS A 60 -0.16 -3.12 -4.68
N ILE A 61 0.78 -2.34 -4.19
CA ILE A 61 1.04 -2.15 -2.76
C ILE A 61 1.12 -0.65 -2.46
N SER A 62 0.60 -0.26 -1.30
CA SER A 62 0.79 1.06 -0.72
C SER A 62 1.03 0.93 0.79
N HIS A 63 1.72 1.89 1.39
CA HIS A 63 1.91 1.93 2.83
C HIS A 63 1.92 3.34 3.40
N MET A 64 1.58 3.45 4.68
CA MET A 64 1.67 4.69 5.46
C MET A 64 3.13 5.01 5.82
N ARG A 65 3.55 6.26 5.68
CA ARG A 65 4.87 6.66 6.19
C ARG A 65 4.90 6.71 7.70
#